data_AF-A0A4R6BZ40-F1
#
_entry.id   AF-A0A4R6BZ40-F1
#
_cell.length_a   1.000
_cell.length_b   1.000
_cell.length_c   1.000
_cell.angle_alpha   90.00
_cell.angle_beta   90.00
_cell.angle_gamma   90.00
#
_symmetry.space_group_name_H-M   'P 1'
#
loop_
_entity.id
_entity.type
_entity.pdbx_description
1 polymer ?
#
loop_
_entity_poly.entity_id
_entity_poly.type
_entity_poly.pdbx_seq_one_letter_code
_entity_poly.pdbx_strand_id
1 'polypeptide(L)'
;MNTENLETLIQLMNDHQLKVISYKDKETEYHIEKAVPALAAVPLEAPVQNEVKAASEGYIQKSQLVGTFYNTENEDSTEPLVKVGQKVEKGDRIGIIEAMKVMNDIQAEVSGTIEEILVESGTAVSYDEPLVKIKEV
;
A
#
# COMPACT_ATOMS: atom_id res chain seq x y z
N MET A 1 -5.21 30.24 16.93
CA MET A 1 -6.24 29.79 15.97
C MET A 1 -6.43 30.94 14.98
N ASN A 2 -5.68 30.94 13.88
CA ASN A 2 -5.87 31.89 12.79
C ASN A 2 -6.64 31.16 11.69
N THR A 3 -7.83 31.63 11.39
CA THR A 3 -8.69 31.13 10.31
C THR A 3 -8.01 31.18 8.94
N GLU A 4 -6.95 31.98 8.81
CA GLU A 4 -6.09 32.14 7.62
C GLU A 4 -5.44 30.83 7.15
N ASN A 5 -5.11 29.91 8.06
CA ASN A 5 -4.44 28.64 7.69
C ASN A 5 -5.40 27.65 7.03
N LEU A 6 -6.68 27.66 7.41
CA LEU A 6 -7.68 26.75 6.86
C LEU A 6 -8.06 27.14 5.42
N GLU A 7 -8.20 28.44 5.16
CA GLU A 7 -8.49 28.97 3.83
C GLU A 7 -7.34 28.66 2.85
N THR A 8 -6.09 28.77 3.32
CA THR A 8 -4.90 28.42 2.54
C THR A 8 -4.87 26.92 2.17
N LEU A 9 -5.21 26.04 3.11
CA LEU A 9 -5.30 24.59 2.87
C LEU A 9 -6.38 24.26 1.85
N ILE A 10 -7.55 24.90 1.94
CA ILE A 10 -8.67 24.69 1.00
C ILE A 10 -8.32 25.21 -0.41
N GLN A 11 -7.60 26.34 -0.51
CA GLN A 11 -7.10 26.83 -1.81
C GLN A 11 -6.10 25.86 -2.45
N LEU A 12 -5.17 25.32 -1.66
CA LEU A 12 -4.19 24.35 -2.15
C LEU A 12 -4.87 23.06 -2.66
N MET A 13 -5.93 22.59 -1.98
CA MET A 13 -6.73 21.45 -2.45
C MET A 13 -7.36 21.71 -3.81
N ASN A 14 -7.86 22.92 -4.05
CA ASN A 14 -8.54 23.26 -5.30
C ASN A 14 -7.58 23.53 -6.46
N ASP A 15 -6.45 24.21 -6.22
CA ASP A 15 -5.46 24.53 -7.25
C ASP A 15 -4.75 23.27 -7.77
N HIS A 16 -4.41 22.35 -6.87
CA HIS A 16 -3.68 21.13 -7.20
C HIS A 16 -4.57 19.88 -7.34
N GLN A 17 -5.90 20.05 -7.37
CA GLN A 17 -6.88 18.94 -7.45
C GLN A 17 -6.68 17.84 -6.38
N LEU A 18 -6.17 18.21 -5.20
CA LEU A 18 -5.90 17.26 -4.13
C LEU A 18 -7.23 16.85 -3.47
N LYS A 19 -7.47 15.55 -3.38
CA LYS A 19 -8.67 14.98 -2.73
C LYS A 19 -8.59 15.01 -1.20
N VAL A 20 -7.38 14.92 -0.67
CA VAL A 20 -7.10 14.79 0.76
C VAL A 20 -5.81 15.51 1.10
N ILE A 21 -5.81 16.23 2.23
CA ILE A 21 -4.61 16.79 2.83
C ILE A 21 -4.58 16.38 4.30
N SER A 22 -3.44 15.82 4.72
CA SER A 22 -3.14 15.52 6.11
C SER A 22 -2.01 16.43 6.58
N TYR A 23 -2.24 17.16 7.67
CA TYR A 23 -1.25 18.05 8.27
C TYR A 23 -1.18 17.82 9.78
N LYS A 24 0.02 17.66 10.31
CA LYS A 24 0.26 17.37 11.72
C LYS A 24 1.15 18.44 12.34
N ASP A 25 0.64 19.10 13.38
CA ASP A 25 1.44 19.95 14.26
C ASP A 25 1.58 19.29 15.65
N LYS A 26 2.51 19.80 16.48
CA LYS A 26 3.07 19.16 17.68
C LYS A 26 2.06 18.59 18.69
N GLU A 27 0.79 19.02 18.67
CA GLU A 27 -0.26 18.45 19.54
C GLU A 27 -1.59 18.13 18.81
N THR A 28 -1.70 18.26 17.48
CA THR A 28 -2.96 18.00 16.75
C THR A 28 -2.73 17.61 15.30
N GLU A 29 -3.44 16.55 14.85
CA GLU A 29 -3.46 16.07 13.47
C GLU A 29 -4.77 16.48 12.78
N TYR A 30 -4.65 17.06 11.59
CA TYR A 30 -5.78 17.51 10.77
C TYR A 30 -5.86 16.65 9.52
N HIS A 31 -7.03 16.06 9.30
CA HIS A 31 -7.37 15.30 8.09
C HIS A 31 -8.51 16.03 7.38
N ILE A 32 -8.24 16.55 6.18
CA ILE A 32 -9.20 17.33 5.40
C ILE A 32 -9.46 16.59 4.10
N GLU A 33 -10.69 16.08 3.96
CA GLU A 33 -11.15 15.37 2.77
C GLU A 33 -12.20 16.20 2.04
N LYS A 34 -12.05 16.33 0.71
CA LYS A 34 -13.05 16.98 -0.12
C LYS A 34 -14.14 15.98 -0.49
N ALA A 35 -15.31 16.11 0.14
CA ALA A 35 -16.47 15.28 -0.16
C ALA A 35 -16.97 15.52 -1.60
N VAL A 36 -16.93 14.48 -2.43
CA VAL A 36 -17.63 14.44 -3.72
C VAL A 36 -19.03 13.86 -3.49
N PRO A 37 -20.09 14.47 -4.05
CA PRO A 37 -21.45 13.97 -3.84
C PRO A 37 -21.60 12.57 -4.44
N ALA A 38 -21.96 11.61 -3.59
CA ALA A 38 -22.39 10.29 -4.00
C ALA A 38 -23.76 10.42 -4.70
N LEU A 39 -23.80 10.08 -5.99
CA LEU A 39 -25.03 9.94 -6.75
C LEU A 39 -25.86 8.79 -6.16
N ALA A 40 -27.13 9.11 -5.87
CA ALA A 40 -28.07 8.25 -5.16
C ALA A 40 -28.39 6.94 -5.88
N ALA A 41 -28.64 5.91 -5.06
CA ALA A 41 -28.97 4.54 -5.44
C ALA A 41 -30.34 4.39 -6.14
N VAL A 42 -30.46 3.36 -6.99
CA VAL A 42 -31.73 2.75 -7.37
C VAL A 42 -31.71 1.26 -6.98
N PRO A 43 -32.77 0.70 -6.36
CA PRO A 43 -32.81 -0.69 -5.94
C PRO A 43 -33.47 -1.57 -7.01
N LEU A 44 -32.89 -2.74 -7.33
CA LEU A 44 -33.54 -3.82 -8.09
C LEU A 44 -32.87 -5.18 -7.80
N GLU A 45 -33.70 -6.22 -7.82
CA GLU A 45 -33.50 -7.58 -7.33
C GLU A 45 -32.43 -8.42 -8.08
N ALA A 46 -31.94 -9.45 -7.37
CA ALA A 46 -31.08 -10.62 -7.69
C ALA A 46 -30.78 -10.96 -9.18
N PRO A 47 -29.57 -11.47 -9.54
CA PRO A 47 -29.19 -12.87 -9.24
C PRO A 47 -27.69 -13.14 -9.02
N VAL A 48 -27.39 -14.36 -8.56
CA VAL A 48 -26.08 -15.01 -8.52
C VAL A 48 -25.24 -14.72 -9.79
N GLN A 49 -24.05 -14.15 -9.62
CA GLN A 49 -23.05 -14.07 -10.69
C GLN A 49 -21.68 -14.51 -10.18
N ASN A 50 -21.31 -15.69 -10.68
CA ASN A 50 -19.97 -16.14 -10.96
C ASN A 50 -19.09 -14.93 -11.31
N GLU A 51 -18.14 -14.61 -10.44
CA GLU A 51 -17.21 -13.50 -10.65
C GLU A 51 -16.34 -13.84 -11.86
N VAL A 52 -16.71 -13.24 -12.99
CA VAL A 52 -15.84 -13.13 -14.16
C VAL A 52 -14.60 -12.39 -13.68
N LYS A 53 -13.52 -13.17 -13.56
CA LYS A 53 -12.15 -12.73 -13.33
C LYS A 53 -11.88 -11.48 -14.16
N ALA A 54 -12.04 -10.31 -13.53
CA ALA A 54 -11.47 -9.08 -14.05
C ALA A 54 -10.00 -9.37 -14.25
N ALA A 55 -9.45 -8.99 -15.41
CA ALA A 55 -8.02 -9.02 -15.62
C ALA A 55 -7.41 -8.14 -14.53
N SER A 56 -6.93 -8.77 -13.45
CA SER A 56 -6.51 -8.09 -12.24
C SER A 56 -5.34 -7.19 -12.58
N GLU A 57 -5.56 -5.87 -12.54
CA GLU A 57 -4.49 -4.93 -12.24
C GLU A 57 -3.85 -5.43 -10.95
N GLY A 58 -2.66 -6.04 -11.03
CA GLY A 58 -2.06 -6.71 -9.88
C GLY A 58 -1.91 -5.76 -8.68
N TYR A 59 -2.14 -6.29 -7.49
CA TYR A 59 -2.02 -5.60 -6.21
C TYR A 59 -0.56 -5.21 -5.95
N ILE A 60 -0.30 -3.91 -5.78
CA ILE A 60 1.04 -3.42 -5.43
C ILE A 60 1.12 -3.32 -3.92
N GLN A 61 1.86 -4.25 -3.32
CA GLN A 61 2.16 -4.21 -1.90
C GLN A 61 3.32 -3.24 -1.64
N LYS A 62 3.11 -2.32 -0.70
CA LYS A 62 4.04 -1.24 -0.37
C LYS A 62 4.61 -1.41 1.03
N SER A 63 5.76 -0.78 1.27
CA SER A 63 6.39 -0.76 2.58
C SER A 63 5.63 0.13 3.55
N GLN A 64 5.30 -0.40 4.73
CA GLN A 64 4.79 0.39 5.86
C GLN A 64 5.90 0.82 6.83
N LEU A 65 7.17 0.58 6.46
CA LEU A 65 8.36 0.83 7.27
C LEU A 65 9.44 1.55 6.45
N VAL A 66 10.36 2.22 7.14
CA VAL A 66 11.58 2.75 6.52
C VAL A 66 12.73 1.87 6.98
N GLY A 67 13.53 1.37 6.04
CA GLY A 67 14.59 0.43 6.36
C GLY A 67 15.22 -0.21 5.14
N THR A 68 15.87 -1.35 5.31
CA THR A 68 16.46 -2.13 4.21
C THR A 68 15.60 -3.36 3.97
N PHE A 69 15.08 -3.51 2.75
CA PHE A 69 14.27 -4.67 2.35
C PHE A 69 15.16 -5.84 1.97
N TYR A 70 14.84 -7.03 2.45
CA TYR A 70 15.44 -8.28 2.00
C TYR A 70 14.34 -9.29 1.62
N ASN A 71 14.46 -9.86 0.43
CA ASN A 71 13.61 -10.97 -0.01
C ASN A 71 14.22 -12.30 0.45
N THR A 72 14.54 -12.44 1.73
CA THR A 72 15.23 -13.61 2.29
C THR A 72 14.69 -13.88 3.70
N GLU A 73 14.99 -15.05 4.29
CA GLU A 73 14.54 -15.36 5.66
C GLU A 73 15.14 -14.45 6.73
N ASN A 74 16.35 -13.94 6.49
CA ASN A 74 17.12 -13.05 7.36
C ASN A 74 18.22 -12.35 6.53
N GLU A 75 18.89 -11.36 7.13
CA GLU A 75 19.94 -10.55 6.46
C GLU A 75 21.12 -11.37 5.91
N ASP A 76 21.47 -12.50 6.54
CA ASP A 76 22.58 -13.37 6.12
C ASP A 76 22.16 -14.42 5.06
N SER A 77 20.87 -14.61 4.86
CA SER A 77 20.37 -15.61 3.90
C SER A 77 20.59 -15.13 2.47
N THR A 78 21.00 -16.05 1.60
CA THR A 78 21.24 -15.76 0.17
C THR A 78 20.14 -16.30 -0.74
N GLU A 79 19.32 -17.22 -0.22
CA GLU A 79 18.22 -17.81 -0.97
C GLU A 79 16.98 -16.91 -0.89
N PRO A 80 16.37 -16.56 -2.04
CA PRO A 80 15.22 -15.69 -2.04
C PRO A 80 13.99 -16.42 -1.46
N LEU A 81 13.28 -15.76 -0.55
CA LEU A 81 12.10 -16.32 0.11
C LEU A 81 10.95 -16.50 -0.88
N VAL A 82 10.75 -15.51 -1.75
CA VAL A 82 9.79 -15.58 -2.86
C VAL A 82 10.43 -15.30 -4.20
N LYS A 83 9.89 -15.90 -5.26
CA LYS A 83 10.30 -15.70 -6.65
C LYS A 83 9.12 -15.29 -7.51
N VAL A 84 9.39 -14.55 -8.60
CA VAL A 84 8.37 -14.27 -9.61
C VAL A 84 7.78 -15.58 -10.14
N GLY A 85 6.45 -15.64 -10.23
CA GLY A 85 5.67 -16.82 -10.58
C GLY A 85 5.30 -17.73 -9.40
N GLN A 86 5.81 -17.47 -8.19
CA GLN A 86 5.45 -18.22 -6.99
C GLN A 86 4.07 -17.81 -6.48
N LYS A 87 3.27 -18.79 -6.07
CA LYS A 87 2.01 -18.56 -5.34
C LYS A 87 2.29 -18.24 -3.88
N VAL A 88 1.55 -17.28 -3.35
CA VAL A 88 1.58 -16.87 -1.94
C VAL A 88 0.15 -16.75 -1.43
N GLU A 89 -0.06 -17.07 -0.17
CA GLU A 89 -1.31 -16.85 0.55
C GLU A 89 -1.19 -15.61 1.44
N LYS A 90 -2.32 -14.94 1.72
CA LYS A 90 -2.34 -13.85 2.68
C LYS A 90 -1.74 -14.30 4.02
N GLY A 91 -0.77 -13.54 4.52
CA GLY A 91 -0.03 -13.84 5.73
C GLY A 91 1.29 -14.60 5.49
N ASP A 92 1.51 -15.14 4.29
CA ASP A 92 2.80 -15.77 3.95
C ASP A 92 3.92 -14.74 4.00
N ARG A 93 5.05 -15.13 4.57
CA ARG A 93 6.22 -14.27 4.66
C ARG A 93 6.85 -14.13 3.26
N ILE A 94 7.03 -12.88 2.82
CA ILE A 94 7.61 -12.53 1.52
C ILE A 94 8.96 -11.84 1.63
N GLY A 95 9.38 -11.48 2.85
CA GLY A 95 10.70 -10.92 3.13
C GLY A 95 10.74 -10.29 4.50
N ILE A 96 11.77 -9.47 4.73
CA ILE A 96 11.95 -8.67 5.93
C ILE A 96 12.32 -7.24 5.59
N ILE A 97 12.05 -6.32 6.52
CA ILE A 97 12.64 -4.99 6.53
C ILE A 97 13.44 -4.81 7.82
N GLU A 98 14.74 -4.53 7.67
CA GLU A 98 15.58 -4.09 8.78
C GLU A 98 15.38 -2.59 9.02
N ALA A 99 14.89 -2.23 10.20
CA ALA A 99 14.81 -0.85 10.65
C ALA A 99 15.51 -0.72 12.00
N MET A 100 16.61 0.04 12.06
CA MET A 100 17.39 0.27 13.30
C MET A 100 17.81 -1.04 14.02
N LYS A 101 18.30 -2.04 13.26
CA LYS A 101 18.64 -3.40 13.75
C LYS A 101 17.45 -4.25 14.23
N VAL A 102 16.22 -3.82 13.95
CA VAL A 102 15.01 -4.63 14.20
C VAL A 102 14.54 -5.20 12.88
N MET A 103 14.40 -6.53 12.83
CA MET A 103 13.90 -7.25 11.66
C MET A 103 12.39 -7.37 11.76
N ASN A 104 11.68 -6.76 10.81
CA ASN A 104 10.23 -6.83 10.73
C ASN A 104 9.83 -7.73 9.56
N ASP A 105 9.01 -8.73 9.84
CA ASP A 105 8.50 -9.63 8.80
C ASP A 105 7.53 -8.88 7.89
N ILE A 106 7.72 -9.05 6.58
CA ILE A 106 6.79 -8.60 5.56
C ILE A 106 5.98 -9.79 5.12
N GLN A 107 4.66 -9.70 5.29
CA GLN A 107 3.71 -10.74 4.94
C GLN A 107 2.87 -10.31 3.74
N ALA A 108 2.51 -11.24 2.86
CA ALA A 108 1.61 -10.97 1.75
C ALA A 108 0.26 -10.46 2.26
N GLU A 109 -0.17 -9.29 1.77
CA GLU A 109 -1.46 -8.70 2.18
C GLU A 109 -2.66 -9.38 1.51
N VAL A 110 -2.41 -10.00 0.35
CA VAL A 110 -3.40 -10.68 -0.49
C VAL A 110 -2.86 -12.04 -0.95
N SER A 111 -3.76 -12.99 -1.18
CA SER A 111 -3.42 -14.27 -1.80
C SER A 111 -3.29 -14.10 -3.32
N GLY A 112 -2.31 -14.74 -3.94
CA GLY A 112 -2.04 -14.52 -5.35
C GLY A 112 -0.78 -15.20 -5.86
N THR A 113 -0.25 -14.64 -6.94
CA THR A 113 1.03 -15.04 -7.53
C THR A 113 1.93 -13.81 -7.64
N ILE A 114 3.18 -13.92 -7.20
CA ILE A 114 4.17 -12.85 -7.34
C ILE A 114 4.38 -12.59 -8.83
N GLU A 115 3.93 -11.44 -9.31
CA GLU A 115 4.06 -11.03 -10.71
C GLU A 115 5.38 -10.31 -10.93
N GLU A 116 5.79 -9.47 -9.98
CA GLU A 116 7.04 -8.72 -10.04
C GLU A 116 7.56 -8.43 -8.63
N ILE A 117 8.89 -8.40 -8.48
CA ILE A 117 9.56 -7.90 -7.28
C ILE A 117 10.17 -6.56 -7.68
N LEU A 118 9.67 -5.48 -7.07
CA LEU A 118 9.92 -4.11 -7.49
C LEU A 118 11.18 -3.51 -6.84
N VAL A 119 11.71 -4.19 -5.82
CA VAL A 119 12.89 -3.76 -5.05
C VAL A 119 13.88 -4.90 -4.93
N GLU A 120 15.16 -4.60 -5.17
CA GLU A 120 16.23 -5.57 -5.00
C GLU A 120 16.51 -5.84 -3.52
N SER A 121 16.82 -7.09 -3.17
CA SER A 121 17.20 -7.47 -1.81
C SER A 121 18.45 -6.70 -1.34
N GLY A 122 18.45 -6.18 -0.13
CA GLY A 122 19.50 -5.31 0.41
C GLY A 122 19.37 -3.83 0.07
N THR A 123 18.23 -3.41 -0.52
CA THR A 123 17.99 -2.01 -0.91
C THR A 123 17.25 -1.26 0.19
N ALA A 124 17.64 0.01 0.40
CA ALA A 124 16.93 0.92 1.30
C ALA A 124 15.56 1.32 0.70
N VAL A 125 14.51 1.21 1.50
CA VAL A 125 13.13 1.52 1.13
C VAL A 125 12.53 2.56 2.07
N SER A 126 11.65 3.38 1.51
CA SER A 126 10.89 4.40 2.23
C SER A 126 9.47 3.94 2.56
N TYR A 127 8.78 4.71 3.41
CA TYR A 127 7.35 4.51 3.64
C TYR A 127 6.57 4.69 2.33
N ASP A 128 5.59 3.82 2.12
CA ASP A 128 4.75 3.73 0.92
C ASP A 128 5.51 3.35 -0.37
N GLU A 129 6.76 2.91 -0.27
CA GLU A 129 7.54 2.45 -1.42
C GLU A 129 7.06 1.08 -1.91
N PRO A 130 6.80 0.88 -3.22
CA PRO A 130 6.38 -0.40 -3.77
C PRO A 130 7.43 -1.50 -3.57
N LEU A 131 7.04 -2.66 -3.05
CA LEU A 131 7.95 -3.79 -2.80
C LEU A 131 7.74 -4.93 -3.80
N VAL A 132 6.49 -5.37 -3.94
CA VAL A 132 6.13 -6.49 -4.82
C VAL A 132 4.77 -6.23 -5.47
N LYS A 133 4.59 -6.78 -6.66
CA LYS A 133 3.30 -6.84 -7.35
C LYS A 133 2.76 -8.25 -7.29
N ILE A 134 1.56 -8.42 -6.75
CA ILE A 134 0.90 -9.70 -6.58
C ILE A 134 -0.33 -9.72 -7.49
N LYS A 135 -0.38 -10.71 -8.37
CA LYS A 135 -1.60 -10.99 -9.14
C LYS A 135 -2.57 -11.78 -8.25
N GLU A 136 -3.61 -11.10 -7.78
CA GLU A 136 -4.66 -11.71 -6.98
C GLU A 136 -5.35 -12.85 -7.74
N VAL A 137 -5.71 -13.91 -7.02
CA VAL A 137 -6.32 -15.13 -7.55
C VAL A 137 -7.60 -15.51 -6.83
#